data_AF-A0A959J2X9-F1
#
_entry.id   AF-A0A959J2X9-F1
#
_cell.length_a   1.000
_cell.length_b   1.000
_cell.length_c   1.000
_cell.angle_alpha   90.00
_cell.angle_beta   90.00
_cell.angle_gamma   90.00
#
_symmetry.space_group_name_H-M   'P 1'
#
loop_
_entity.id
_entity.type
_entity.pdbx_description
1 polymer ?
#
loop_
_entity_poly.entity_id
_entity_poly.type
_entity_poly.pdbx_seq_one_letter_code
_entity_poly.pdbx_strand_id
1 'polypeptide(L)'
;MQKSNSKFNFITKMESNYKKTAFRFFIAYLFSTWGIFFLFIGFDLDSFDPSVLAKISETISIISKVLLGTGIVFTVLSHKNHEEKDFQYRISFWGFGISLILVILPFLLSSNFF
;
A
#
# COMPACT_ATOMS: atom_id res chain seq x y z
N MET A 1 14.23 -41.64 -33.83
CA MET A 1 14.95 -41.59 -32.55
C MET A 1 14.54 -40.32 -31.80
N GLN A 2 14.15 -40.50 -30.53
CA GLN A 2 13.81 -39.57 -29.44
C GLN A 2 14.13 -38.07 -29.69
N LYS A 3 13.19 -37.11 -29.64
CA LYS A 3 12.21 -36.74 -28.59
C LYS A 3 12.87 -36.40 -27.25
N SER A 4 13.75 -35.41 -27.24
CA SER A 4 14.22 -34.74 -26.01
C SER A 4 14.67 -33.33 -26.38
N ASN A 5 13.89 -32.31 -26.02
CA ASN A 5 14.33 -30.91 -25.82
C ASN A 5 13.19 -29.93 -25.46
N SER A 6 11.94 -30.39 -25.27
CA SER A 6 10.85 -29.49 -24.83
C SER A 6 10.62 -29.44 -23.32
N LYS A 7 11.26 -30.31 -22.53
CA LYS A 7 11.03 -30.42 -21.08
C LYS A 7 11.85 -29.44 -20.22
N PHE A 8 12.81 -28.72 -20.80
CA PHE A 8 13.71 -27.81 -20.05
C PHE A 8 13.33 -26.33 -20.13
N ASN A 9 12.23 -25.96 -20.81
CA ASN A 9 11.61 -24.63 -20.70
C ASN A 9 10.51 -24.58 -19.63
N PHE A 10 10.38 -25.63 -18.83
CA PHE A 10 9.44 -25.72 -17.71
C PHE A 10 10.08 -25.31 -16.37
N ILE A 11 11.17 -24.54 -16.40
CA ILE A 11 11.39 -23.57 -15.32
C ILE A 11 10.34 -22.50 -15.59
N THR A 12 9.13 -22.76 -15.12
CA THR A 12 8.11 -21.74 -14.95
C THR A 12 8.81 -20.62 -14.21
N LYS A 13 9.16 -19.57 -14.95
CA LYS A 13 9.31 -18.23 -14.39
C LYS A 13 7.96 -18.05 -13.70
N MET A 14 7.86 -18.32 -12.40
CA MET A 14 6.70 -17.92 -11.63
C MET A 14 6.62 -16.44 -11.92
N GLU A 15 5.71 -16.05 -12.82
CA GLU A 15 5.52 -14.66 -13.14
C GLU A 15 5.19 -14.01 -11.81
N SER A 16 6.18 -13.32 -11.28
CA SER A 16 5.97 -12.58 -10.07
C SER A 16 4.85 -11.61 -10.37
N ASN A 17 3.88 -11.56 -9.47
CA ASN A 17 2.76 -10.65 -9.62
C ASN A 17 2.86 -9.55 -8.57
N TYR A 18 4.02 -8.89 -8.56
CA TYR A 18 4.29 -7.84 -7.60
C TYR A 18 3.42 -6.62 -7.87
N LYS A 19 3.10 -6.31 -9.14
CA LYS A 19 2.16 -5.23 -9.49
C LYS A 19 0.76 -5.42 -8.92
N LYS A 20 0.17 -6.62 -9.05
CA LYS A 20 -1.17 -6.91 -8.51
C LYS A 20 -1.17 -6.91 -7.00
N THR A 21 -0.09 -7.39 -6.40
CA THR A 21 0.09 -7.37 -4.95
C THR A 21 0.20 -5.94 -4.44
N ALA A 22 1.05 -5.10 -5.06
CA ALA A 22 1.15 -3.67 -4.77
C ALA A 22 -0.20 -2.97 -4.89
N PHE A 23 -0.95 -3.26 -5.95
CA PHE A 23 -2.29 -2.70 -6.15
C PHE A 23 -3.27 -3.11 -5.05
N ARG A 24 -3.27 -4.38 -4.63
CA ARG A 24 -4.10 -4.85 -3.51
C ARG A 24 -3.74 -4.13 -2.21
N PHE A 25 -2.46 -3.95 -1.93
CA PHE A 25 -1.99 -3.18 -0.76
C PHE A 25 -2.43 -1.72 -0.85
N PHE A 26 -2.39 -1.12 -2.04
CA PHE A 26 -2.83 0.25 -2.23
C PHE A 26 -4.32 0.41 -1.95
N ILE A 27 -5.16 -0.48 -2.48
CA ILE A 27 -6.60 -0.48 -2.21
C ILE A 27 -6.88 -0.69 -0.71
N ALA A 28 -6.20 -1.65 -0.08
CA ALA A 28 -6.34 -1.88 1.36
C ALA A 28 -5.95 -0.64 2.20
N TYR A 29 -4.89 0.06 1.81
CA TYR A 29 -4.46 1.32 2.42
C TYR A 29 -5.51 2.44 2.27
N LEU A 30 -6.13 2.56 1.10
CA LEU A 30 -7.21 3.54 0.91
C LEU A 30 -8.41 3.23 1.81
N PHE A 31 -8.82 1.96 1.90
CA PHE A 31 -9.92 1.58 2.79
C PHE A 31 -9.57 1.79 4.26
N SER A 32 -8.34 1.54 4.69
CA SER A 32 -7.95 1.77 6.09
C SER A 32 -7.96 3.26 6.43
N THR A 33 -7.46 4.12 5.53
CA THR A 33 -7.49 5.58 5.73
C THR A 33 -8.91 6.15 5.70
N TRP A 34 -9.77 5.67 4.78
CA TRP A 34 -11.18 6.06 4.73
C TRP A 34 -11.97 5.50 5.91
N GLY A 35 -11.61 4.31 6.41
CA GLY A 35 -12.21 3.72 7.59
C GLY A 35 -12.10 4.63 8.81
N ILE A 36 -10.96 5.29 9.01
CA ILE A 36 -10.79 6.29 10.06
C ILE A 36 -11.80 7.43 9.88
N PHE A 37 -11.94 7.98 8.68
CA PHE A 37 -12.87 9.07 8.39
C PHE A 37 -14.33 8.69 8.71
N PHE A 38 -14.76 7.47 8.34
CA PHE A 38 -16.09 6.98 8.68
C PHE A 38 -16.30 6.75 10.18
N LEU A 39 -15.25 6.34 10.92
CA LEU A 39 -15.33 6.26 12.38
C LEU A 39 -15.58 7.64 13.01
N PHE A 40 -14.96 8.71 12.49
CA PHE A 40 -15.17 10.05 13.04
C PHE A 40 -16.54 10.67 12.68
N ILE A 41 -17.14 10.29 11.55
CA ILE A 41 -18.45 10.80 11.13
C ILE A 41 -19.61 9.99 11.71
N GLY A 42 -19.44 8.67 11.79
CA GLY A 42 -20.53 7.75 12.17
C GLY A 42 -20.74 7.63 13.67
N PHE A 43 -19.76 8.00 14.50
CA PHE A 43 -19.88 7.97 15.95
C PHE A 43 -20.22 9.35 16.48
N ASP A 44 -21.30 9.40 17.27
CA ASP A 44 -21.69 10.59 18.01
C ASP A 44 -20.66 10.85 19.10
N LEU A 45 -19.76 11.82 18.85
CA LEU A 45 -18.55 12.10 19.62
C LEU A 45 -18.81 12.35 21.11
N ASP A 46 -20.04 12.75 21.47
CA ASP A 46 -20.46 13.00 22.85
C ASP A 46 -20.85 11.73 23.62
N SER A 47 -21.18 10.65 22.92
CA SER A 47 -21.67 9.40 23.52
C SER A 47 -20.59 8.34 23.74
N PHE A 48 -19.42 8.52 23.13
CA PHE A 48 -18.37 7.51 23.05
C PHE A 48 -17.09 7.98 23.73
N ASP A 49 -16.41 7.07 24.43
CA ASP A 49 -15.15 7.40 25.11
C ASP A 49 -14.07 7.80 24.07
N PRO A 50 -13.61 9.07 24.07
CA PRO A 50 -12.65 9.56 23.10
C PRO A 50 -11.32 8.80 23.17
N SER A 51 -10.98 8.21 24.34
CA SER A 51 -9.76 7.41 24.49
C SER A 51 -9.82 6.10 23.71
N VAL A 52 -11.00 5.51 23.53
CA VAL A 52 -11.19 4.29 22.74
C VAL A 52 -11.09 4.60 21.25
N LEU A 53 -11.72 5.67 20.79
CA LEU A 53 -11.60 6.14 19.40
C LEU A 53 -10.15 6.52 19.05
N ALA A 54 -9.43 7.15 19.98
CA ALA A 54 -8.02 7.45 19.82
C ALA A 54 -7.19 6.16 19.63
N LYS A 55 -7.40 5.13 20.46
CA LYS A 55 -6.69 3.85 20.33
C LYS A 55 -7.00 3.10 19.03
N ILE A 56 -8.27 3.09 18.60
CA ILE A 56 -8.69 2.46 17.34
C ILE A 56 -8.07 3.20 16.16
N SER A 57 -8.18 4.53 16.12
CA SER A 57 -7.60 5.34 15.04
C SER A 57 -6.07 5.22 14.98
N GLU A 58 -5.39 5.17 16.13
CA GLU A 58 -3.95 4.90 16.22
C GLU A 58 -3.59 3.52 15.65
N THR A 59 -4.35 2.48 16.02
CA THR A 59 -4.13 1.12 15.52
C THR A 59 -4.32 1.05 14.01
N ILE A 60 -5.38 1.66 13.47
CA ILE A 60 -5.62 1.71 12.01
C ILE A 60 -4.53 2.53 11.31
N SER A 61 -4.03 3.60 11.94
CA SER A 61 -2.92 4.40 11.43
C SER A 61 -1.63 3.57 11.31
N ILE A 62 -1.30 2.78 12.34
CA ILE A 62 -0.14 1.86 12.30
C ILE A 62 -0.30 0.84 11.17
N ILE A 63 -1.47 0.21 11.06
CA ILE A 63 -1.76 -0.75 9.98
C ILE A 63 -1.61 -0.09 8.60
N SER A 64 -2.14 1.13 8.44
CA SER A 64 -2.05 1.89 7.19
C SER A 64 -0.61 2.19 6.81
N LYS A 65 0.25 2.56 7.77
CA LYS A 65 1.69 2.78 7.53
C LYS A 65 2.40 1.50 7.10
N VAL A 66 2.05 0.35 7.68
CA VAL A 66 2.60 -0.95 7.28
C VAL A 66 2.17 -1.28 5.85
N LEU A 67 0.89 -1.11 5.50
CA LEU A 67 0.37 -1.33 4.14
C LEU A 67 1.05 -0.41 3.12
N LEU A 68 1.29 0.85 3.50
CA LEU A 68 2.03 1.82 2.68
C LEU A 68 3.46 1.33 2.42
N GLY A 69 4.19 0.96 3.48
CA GLY A 69 5.58 0.50 3.38
C GLY A 69 5.71 -0.77 2.54
N THR A 70 4.88 -1.79 2.81
CA THR A 70 4.90 -3.05 2.05
C THR A 70 4.48 -2.84 0.59
N GLY A 71 3.47 -2.02 0.34
CA GLY A 71 3.01 -1.66 -1.00
C GLY A 71 4.09 -0.96 -1.83
N ILE A 72 4.87 -0.06 -1.22
CA ILE A 72 6.02 0.58 -1.87
C ILE A 72 7.09 -0.46 -2.22
N VAL A 73 7.43 -1.37 -1.28
CA VAL A 73 8.40 -2.44 -1.54
C VAL A 73 7.96 -3.30 -2.73
N PHE A 74 6.69 -3.70 -2.79
CA PHE A 74 6.14 -4.45 -3.92
C PHE A 74 6.17 -3.66 -5.22
N THR A 75 5.91 -2.35 -5.18
CA THR A 75 6.00 -1.49 -6.36
C THR A 75 7.43 -1.43 -6.89
N VAL A 76 8.43 -1.31 -6.00
CA VAL A 76 9.86 -1.33 -6.37
C VAL A 76 10.28 -2.70 -6.91
N LEU A 77 9.81 -3.79 -6.30
CA LEU A 77 10.07 -5.15 -6.79
C LEU A 77 9.46 -5.38 -8.18
N SER A 78 8.25 -4.88 -8.42
CA SER A 78 7.61 -4.92 -9.75
C SER A 78 8.46 -4.19 -10.79
N HIS A 79 8.99 -3.00 -10.44
CA HIS A 79 9.89 -2.24 -11.30
C HIS A 79 11.20 -3.00 -11.58
N LYS A 80 11.83 -3.58 -10.55
CA LYS A 80 13.09 -4.33 -10.67
C LYS A 80 12.95 -5.60 -11.50
N ASN A 81 11.78 -6.25 -11.47
CA ASN A 81 11.50 -7.45 -12.27
C ASN A 81 11.03 -7.14 -13.69
N HIS A 82 11.05 -5.87 -14.10
CA HIS A 82 10.62 -5.42 -15.42
C HIS A 82 9.20 -5.89 -15.77
N GLU A 83 8.32 -5.95 -14.77
CA GLU A 83 6.91 -6.26 -14.99
C GLU A 83 6.26 -5.19 -15.87
N GLU A 84 5.26 -5.60 -16.66
CA GLU A 84 4.55 -4.69 -17.54
C GLU A 84 3.88 -3.57 -16.75
N LYS A 85 4.16 -2.32 -17.15
CA LYS A 85 3.68 -1.08 -16.51
C LYS A 85 2.23 -0.77 -16.90
N ASP A 86 1.36 -1.71 -16.57
CA ASP A 86 -0.08 -1.62 -16.77
C ASP A 86 -0.73 -0.58 -15.84
N PHE A 87 -2.05 -0.48 -15.93
CA PHE A 87 -2.86 0.43 -15.11
C PHE A 87 -2.67 0.20 -13.60
N GLN A 88 -2.54 -1.06 -13.16
CA GLN A 88 -2.39 -1.41 -11.74
C GLN A 88 -1.05 -0.91 -11.20
N TYR A 89 0.04 -1.12 -11.95
CA TYR A 89 1.35 -0.59 -11.60
C TYR A 89 1.32 0.94 -11.52
N ARG A 90 0.75 1.62 -12.52
CA ARG A 90 0.73 3.09 -12.57
C ARG A 90 -0.05 3.71 -11.41
N ILE A 91 -1.22 3.18 -11.08
CA ILE A 91 -2.00 3.64 -9.93
C ILE A 91 -1.22 3.41 -8.64
N SER A 92 -0.64 2.23 -8.46
CA SER A 92 0.11 1.92 -7.23
C SER A 92 1.32 2.86 -7.10
N PHE A 93 2.09 3.04 -8.16
CA PHE A 93 3.27 3.90 -8.16
C PHE A 93 2.94 5.38 -7.84
N TRP A 94 1.99 5.97 -8.56
CA TRP A 94 1.59 7.35 -8.32
C TRP A 94 0.85 7.51 -6.99
N GLY A 95 -0.04 6.58 -6.67
CA GLY A 95 -0.84 6.60 -5.45
C GLY A 95 -0.01 6.47 -4.19
N PHE A 96 0.94 5.53 -4.16
CA PHE A 96 1.90 5.43 -3.06
C PHE A 96 2.85 6.63 -3.01
N GLY A 97 3.30 7.15 -4.17
CA GLY A 97 4.12 8.35 -4.22
C GLY A 97 3.43 9.57 -3.60
N ILE A 98 2.18 9.84 -3.98
CA ILE A 98 1.37 10.93 -3.41
C ILE A 98 1.13 10.70 -1.91
N SER A 99 0.76 9.48 -1.52
CA SER A 99 0.51 9.14 -0.12
C SER A 99 1.75 9.34 0.75
N LEU A 100 2.92 9.00 0.24
CA LEU A 100 4.19 9.20 0.93
C LEU A 100 4.52 10.69 1.12
N ILE A 101 4.28 11.51 0.10
CA ILE A 101 4.43 12.97 0.21
C ILE A 101 3.47 13.51 1.28
N LEU A 102 2.22 13.09 1.29
CA LEU A 102 1.24 13.53 2.29
C LEU A 102 1.63 13.16 3.73
N VAL A 103 2.29 12.00 3.93
CA VAL A 103 2.77 11.57 5.24
C VAL A 103 4.02 12.34 5.67
N ILE A 104 4.94 12.62 4.75
CA ILE A 104 6.23 13.24 5.06
C ILE A 104 6.14 14.77 5.14
N LEU A 105 5.27 15.40 4.33
CA LEU A 105 5.17 16.85 4.22
C LEU A 105 4.93 17.57 5.56
N PRO A 106 4.00 17.12 6.44
CA PRO A 106 3.81 17.75 7.75
C PRO A 106 5.05 17.69 8.63
N PHE A 107 5.82 16.60 8.55
CA PHE A 107 7.06 16.45 9.29
C PHE A 107 8.13 17.45 8.81
N LEU A 108 8.28 17.60 7.49
CA LEU A 108 9.22 18.57 6.89
C LEU A 108 8.83 20.02 7.17
N LEU A 109 7.54 20.34 7.18
CA LEU A 109 7.07 21.69 7.50
C LEU A 109 7.23 22.01 8.98
N SER A 110 6.94 21.04 9.87
CA SER A 110 7.12 21.15 11.32
C SER A 110 8.58 21.43 11.71
N SER A 111 9.55 20.77 11.06
CA SER A 111 10.98 20.94 11.36
C SER A 111 11.58 22.30 10.99
N ASN A 112 10.85 23.15 10.24
CA ASN A 112 11.30 24.50 9.88
C ASN A 112 10.81 25.59 10.87
N PHE A 113 10.13 25.20 11.96
CA PHE A 113 9.61 26.11 12.99
C PHE A 113 10.33 25.99 14.36
N PHE A 114 11.51 25.36 14.42
CA PHE A 114 12.39 25.33 15.59
C PHE A 114 13.76 25.93 15.27
#